data_AF-B7IH19-F1
#
_entry.id   AF-B7IH19-F1
#
_cell.length_a   1.000
_cell.length_b   1.000
_cell.length_c   1.000
_cell.angle_alpha   90.00
_cell.angle_beta   90.00
_cell.angle_gamma   90.00
#
_symmetry.space_group_name_H-M   'P 1'
#
loop_
_entity.id
_entity.type
_entity.pdbx_description
1 polymer ?
#
loop_
_entity_poly.entity_id
_entity_poly.type
_entity_poly.pdbx_seq_one_letter_code
_entity_poly.pdbx_strand_id
1 'polypeptide(L)'
;MKKFFIVIILVLSLVSFSKVFVEDGKVVFTFNEALDAKVVYLAGTFNNWSPNTLAMEKVDGVWRVSLELEPGTYQYKYVIEGKNWKEDSEAPGYVDDGFGGKNGIFTLVDKDGTLVVLQEKVEKPALRINENFDPEMMFVDEEGYVVIRFKYDGQADYVTIAGSFNNWDAQDIECYEIDDGLWEAVLELDEGQYQYKFVVNGSEWVVDENAPAFVDDGFGGENGYFEVFKENGKLMVGLKK
;
A
#
# COMPACT_ATOMS: atom_id res chain seq x y z
N MET A 1 12.17 37.99 33.57
CA MET A 1 11.59 37.93 32.20
C MET A 1 10.90 36.59 32.06
N LYS A 2 9.56 36.56 32.08
CA LYS A 2 8.78 35.32 31.95
C LYS A 2 8.72 34.96 30.46
N LYS A 3 9.30 33.83 30.06
CA LYS A 3 9.24 33.33 28.68
C LYS A 3 7.81 32.85 28.41
N PHE A 4 7.10 33.57 27.54
CA PHE A 4 5.82 33.10 27.00
C PHE A 4 6.12 31.95 26.02
N PHE A 5 5.65 30.75 26.35
CA PHE A 5 5.56 29.66 25.40
C PHE A 5 4.37 29.96 24.49
N ILE A 6 4.65 30.36 23.25
CA ILE A 6 3.63 30.42 22.21
C ILE A 6 3.36 28.96 21.82
N VAL A 7 2.22 28.43 22.25
CA VAL A 7 1.66 27.21 21.68
C VAL A 7 1.17 27.58 20.29
N ILE A 8 1.96 27.24 19.28
CA ILE A 8 1.50 27.26 17.89
C ILE A 8 0.49 26.12 17.80
N ILE A 9 -0.80 26.46 17.79
CA ILE A 9 -1.84 25.54 17.35
C ILE A 9 -1.63 25.39 15.85
N LEU A 10 -0.86 24.38 15.48
CA LEU A 10 -0.74 23.94 14.10
C LEU A 10 -2.12 23.38 13.73
N VAL A 11 -2.90 24.15 12.99
CA VAL A 11 -4.05 23.61 12.26
C VAL A 11 -3.45 22.74 11.17
N LEU A 12 -3.10 21.50 11.50
CA LEU A 12 -2.93 20.46 10.50
C LEU A 12 -4.27 20.39 9.78
N SER A 13 -4.35 20.96 8.58
CA SER A 13 -5.35 20.53 7.62
C SER A 13 -5.09 19.05 7.40
N LEU A 14 -5.81 18.21 8.13
CA LEU A 14 -5.92 16.79 7.84
C LEU A 14 -6.38 16.74 6.39
N VAL A 15 -5.48 16.41 5.49
CA VAL A 15 -5.88 15.91 4.17
C VAL A 15 -6.69 14.67 4.51
N SER A 16 -8.01 14.82 4.54
CA SER A 16 -8.91 13.72 4.76
C SER A 16 -8.82 12.88 3.50
N PHE A 17 -8.33 11.66 3.62
CA PHE A 17 -8.44 10.66 2.57
C PHE A 17 -9.75 9.91 2.71
N SER A 18 -10.08 9.04 1.77
CA SER A 18 -11.24 8.16 1.91
C SER A 18 -11.12 7.33 3.20
N LYS A 19 -12.22 7.10 3.92
CA LYS A 19 -12.19 6.45 5.25
C LYS A 19 -13.50 5.74 5.55
N VAL A 20 -13.41 4.69 6.37
CA VAL A 20 -14.54 4.01 6.99
C VAL A 20 -14.37 4.04 8.52
N PHE A 21 -15.35 4.58 9.23
CA PHE A 21 -15.32 4.71 10.69
C PHE A 21 -16.74 4.68 11.29
N VAL A 22 -16.85 4.60 12.61
CA VAL A 22 -18.13 4.68 13.32
C VAL A 22 -18.30 6.07 13.93
N GLU A 23 -19.44 6.71 13.68
CA GLU A 23 -19.87 7.96 14.32
C GLU A 23 -21.36 7.83 14.66
N ASP A 24 -21.75 8.20 15.88
CA ASP A 24 -23.14 8.16 16.35
C ASP A 24 -23.87 6.82 16.10
N GLY A 25 -23.16 5.71 16.24
CA GLY A 25 -23.69 4.36 16.04
C GLY A 25 -23.91 3.97 14.56
N LYS A 26 -23.40 4.76 13.61
CA LYS A 26 -23.48 4.49 12.18
C LYS A 26 -22.09 4.33 11.57
N VAL A 27 -21.99 3.47 10.56
CA VAL A 27 -20.77 3.35 9.76
C VAL A 27 -20.78 4.48 8.73
N VAL A 28 -19.78 5.35 8.83
CA VAL A 28 -19.56 6.49 7.96
C VAL A 28 -18.52 6.12 6.92
N PHE A 29 -18.86 6.35 5.66
CA PHE A 29 -17.96 6.26 4.52
C PHE A 29 -17.67 7.66 4.00
N THR A 30 -16.40 7.99 3.80
CA THR A 30 -15.98 9.24 3.16
C THR A 30 -15.17 8.96 1.91
N PHE A 31 -15.33 9.78 0.88
CA PHE A 31 -14.58 9.70 -0.38
C PHE A 31 -14.11 11.09 -0.81
N ASN A 32 -12.79 11.22 -0.99
CA ASN A 32 -12.11 12.51 -1.18
C ASN A 32 -11.61 12.74 -2.62
N GLU A 33 -12.04 11.92 -3.57
CA GLU A 33 -11.76 12.11 -4.99
C GLU A 33 -13.03 12.52 -5.77
N ALA A 34 -12.86 12.85 -7.06
CA ALA A 34 -13.95 13.25 -7.95
C ALA A 34 -14.81 14.38 -7.36
N LEU A 35 -14.16 15.42 -6.82
CA LEU A 35 -14.85 16.54 -6.17
C LEU A 35 -15.70 17.37 -7.14
N ASP A 36 -15.44 17.28 -8.43
CA ASP A 36 -16.20 17.89 -9.52
C ASP A 36 -17.37 17.02 -10.01
N ALA A 37 -17.50 15.77 -9.53
CA ALA A 37 -18.63 14.91 -9.87
C ALA A 37 -19.96 15.50 -9.39
N LYS A 38 -21.04 15.17 -10.10
CA LYS A 38 -22.41 15.53 -9.73
C LYS A 38 -22.95 14.61 -8.65
N VAL A 39 -22.55 13.34 -8.70
CA VAL A 39 -22.95 12.32 -7.74
C VAL A 39 -21.88 11.25 -7.62
N VAL A 40 -21.66 10.81 -6.39
CA VAL A 40 -20.94 9.58 -6.06
C VAL A 40 -21.89 8.67 -5.31
N TYR A 41 -21.91 7.40 -5.66
CA TYR A 41 -22.65 6.36 -4.96
C TYR A 41 -21.68 5.46 -4.20
N LEU A 42 -22.17 4.82 -3.14
CA LEU A 42 -21.48 3.74 -2.47
C LEU A 42 -22.17 2.42 -2.85
N ALA A 43 -21.40 1.46 -3.33
CA ALA A 43 -21.86 0.12 -3.69
C ALA A 43 -21.12 -0.91 -2.84
N GLY A 44 -21.81 -1.94 -2.37
CA GLY A 44 -21.22 -2.96 -1.53
C GLY A 44 -22.15 -4.11 -1.22
N THR A 45 -21.69 -5.04 -0.37
CA THR A 45 -22.50 -6.21 0.00
C THR A 45 -23.83 -5.84 0.68
N PHE A 46 -23.88 -4.72 1.39
CA PHE A 46 -25.08 -4.21 2.07
C PHE A 46 -26.17 -3.67 1.12
N ASN A 47 -25.86 -3.38 -0.14
CA ASN A 47 -26.84 -2.97 -1.15
C ASN A 47 -26.81 -3.83 -2.41
N ASN A 48 -26.28 -5.06 -2.28
CA ASN A 48 -26.13 -6.00 -3.38
C ASN A 48 -25.38 -5.40 -4.59
N TRP A 49 -24.33 -4.62 -4.32
CA TRP A 49 -23.47 -3.98 -5.33
C TRP A 49 -24.22 -3.08 -6.32
N SER A 50 -25.35 -2.51 -5.90
CA SER A 50 -26.11 -1.61 -6.76
C SER A 50 -25.36 -0.28 -6.97
N PRO A 51 -25.06 0.12 -8.22
CA PRO A 51 -24.14 1.24 -8.51
C PRO A 51 -24.77 2.63 -8.35
N ASN A 52 -26.09 2.72 -8.11
CA ASN A 52 -26.82 3.97 -8.22
C ASN A 52 -27.98 4.14 -7.22
N THR A 53 -28.07 3.28 -6.20
CA THR A 53 -29.16 3.34 -5.20
C THR A 53 -28.80 4.04 -3.91
N LEU A 54 -27.51 4.21 -3.61
CA LEU A 54 -27.04 4.77 -2.35
C LEU A 54 -26.11 5.97 -2.61
N ALA A 55 -26.73 7.12 -2.90
CA ALA A 55 -26.01 8.36 -3.20
C ALA A 55 -25.34 8.93 -1.94
N MET A 56 -24.13 9.45 -2.10
CA MET A 56 -23.39 10.15 -1.06
C MET A 56 -23.71 11.65 -1.09
N GLU A 57 -23.71 12.27 0.08
CA GLU A 57 -23.86 13.71 0.25
C GLU A 57 -22.50 14.39 0.27
N LYS A 58 -22.41 15.62 -0.26
CA LYS A 58 -21.15 16.37 -0.22
C LYS A 58 -21.12 17.30 1.00
N VAL A 59 -20.25 17.00 1.96
CA VAL A 59 -20.08 17.74 3.22
C VAL A 59 -18.66 18.28 3.29
N ASP A 60 -18.51 19.60 3.39
CA ASP A 60 -17.21 20.29 3.45
C ASP A 60 -16.22 19.90 2.34
N GLY A 61 -16.75 19.65 1.14
CA GLY A 61 -15.96 19.24 -0.01
C GLY A 61 -15.71 17.74 -0.14
N VAL A 62 -16.15 16.93 0.82
CA VAL A 62 -15.95 15.47 0.89
C VAL A 62 -17.26 14.74 0.62
N TRP A 63 -17.25 13.67 -0.16
CA TRP A 63 -18.42 12.81 -0.30
C TRP A 63 -18.58 11.96 0.96
N ARG A 64 -19.80 11.89 1.50
CA ARG A 64 -20.10 11.24 2.78
C ARG A 64 -21.43 10.49 2.73
N VAL A 65 -21.48 9.30 3.33
CA VAL A 65 -22.73 8.60 3.65
C VAL A 65 -22.60 7.86 4.97
N SER A 66 -23.69 7.80 5.74
CA SER A 66 -23.75 7.12 7.04
C SER A 66 -24.80 6.02 7.00
N LEU A 67 -24.40 4.79 7.31
CA LEU A 67 -25.24 3.60 7.25
C LEU A 67 -25.41 2.95 8.63
N GLU A 68 -26.61 2.50 8.93
CA GLU A 68 -26.86 1.56 10.01
C GLU A 68 -26.55 0.17 9.47
N LEU A 69 -25.50 -0.45 10.00
CA LEU A 69 -25.05 -1.78 9.63
C LEU A 69 -24.97 -2.64 10.89
N GLU A 70 -25.41 -3.90 10.78
CA GLU A 70 -25.22 -4.90 11.82
C GLU A 70 -23.75 -5.35 11.87
N PRO A 71 -23.27 -5.90 13.00
CA PRO A 71 -21.95 -6.54 13.04
C PRO A 71 -21.80 -7.60 11.93
N GLY A 72 -20.67 -7.55 11.22
CA GLY A 72 -20.41 -8.39 10.06
C GLY A 72 -19.25 -7.90 9.21
N THR A 73 -18.91 -8.65 8.17
CA THR A 73 -17.86 -8.28 7.21
C THR A 73 -18.50 -7.76 5.93
N TYR A 74 -18.03 -6.60 5.48
CA TYR A 74 -18.60 -5.88 4.35
C TYR A 74 -17.53 -5.55 3.33
N GLN A 75 -17.89 -5.67 2.05
CA GLN A 75 -17.08 -5.20 0.93
C GLN A 75 -17.76 -4.01 0.27
N TYR A 76 -16.98 -3.08 -0.28
CA TYR A 76 -17.51 -1.89 -0.94
C TYR A 76 -16.56 -1.29 -2.00
N LYS A 77 -17.13 -0.44 -2.86
CA LYS A 77 -16.46 0.50 -3.77
C LYS A 77 -17.30 1.78 -3.92
N TYR A 78 -16.68 2.83 -4.45
CA TYR A 78 -17.37 4.06 -4.85
C TYR A 78 -17.72 4.00 -6.33
N VAL A 79 -18.85 4.58 -6.72
CA VAL A 79 -19.31 4.64 -8.11
C VAL A 79 -19.62 6.09 -8.49
N ILE A 80 -18.76 6.67 -9.32
CA ILE A 80 -18.88 8.05 -9.79
C ILE A 80 -19.83 8.08 -11.00
N GLU A 81 -20.83 8.98 -10.96
CA GLU A 81 -21.86 9.13 -12.02
C GLU A 81 -22.58 7.82 -12.35
N GLY A 82 -22.65 6.87 -11.40
CA GLY A 82 -23.32 5.58 -11.56
C GLY A 82 -22.67 4.59 -12.52
N LYS A 83 -21.44 4.85 -13.00
CA LYS A 83 -20.74 4.01 -13.99
C LYS A 83 -19.25 3.81 -13.75
N ASN A 84 -18.58 4.77 -13.13
CA ASN A 84 -17.12 4.72 -12.95
C ASN A 84 -16.81 4.18 -11.56
N TRP A 85 -16.43 2.91 -11.48
CA TRP A 85 -16.08 2.24 -10.23
C TRP A 85 -14.70 2.68 -9.76
N LYS A 86 -14.59 2.96 -8.46
CA LYS A 86 -13.37 3.44 -7.84
C LYS A 86 -13.17 2.77 -6.50
N GLU A 87 -11.94 2.30 -6.31
CA GLU A 87 -11.48 1.67 -5.08
C GLU A 87 -11.26 2.73 -4.00
N ASP A 88 -11.39 2.33 -2.75
CA ASP A 88 -10.97 3.15 -1.62
C ASP A 88 -9.47 2.89 -1.38
N SER A 89 -8.60 3.87 -1.65
CA SER A 89 -7.15 3.74 -1.45
C SER A 89 -6.72 3.62 0.01
N GLU A 90 -7.64 3.85 0.95
CA GLU A 90 -7.42 3.81 2.40
C GLU A 90 -8.44 2.87 3.07
N ALA A 91 -8.91 1.86 2.33
CA ALA A 91 -9.81 0.86 2.89
C ALA A 91 -9.17 0.18 4.12
N PRO A 92 -9.96 -0.17 5.15
CA PRO A 92 -9.47 -0.94 6.31
C PRO A 92 -8.79 -2.27 5.97
N GLY A 93 -9.07 -2.80 4.79
CA GLY A 93 -8.46 -3.97 4.17
C GLY A 93 -8.89 -4.08 2.71
N TYR A 94 -8.29 -5.01 1.97
CA TYR A 94 -8.61 -5.26 0.56
C TYR A 94 -8.89 -6.72 0.29
N VAL A 95 -9.74 -6.98 -0.70
CA VAL A 95 -9.97 -8.31 -1.27
C VAL A 95 -10.12 -8.21 -2.77
N ASP A 96 -9.60 -9.18 -3.51
CA ASP A 96 -9.73 -9.27 -4.97
C ASP A 96 -11.21 -9.19 -5.39
N ASP A 97 -11.50 -8.43 -6.44
CA ASP A 97 -12.88 -8.22 -6.93
C ASP A 97 -13.29 -9.19 -8.06
N GLY A 98 -12.39 -10.05 -8.52
CA GLY A 98 -12.59 -11.00 -9.61
C GLY A 98 -12.47 -10.40 -11.02
N PHE A 99 -12.14 -9.11 -11.14
CA PHE A 99 -12.05 -8.38 -12.40
C PHE A 99 -10.70 -7.65 -12.59
N GLY A 100 -9.68 -8.07 -11.83
CA GLY A 100 -8.34 -7.47 -11.88
C GLY A 100 -8.20 -6.20 -11.04
N GLY A 101 -9.17 -5.91 -10.17
CA GLY A 101 -9.09 -4.87 -9.14
C GLY A 101 -9.35 -5.43 -7.75
N LYS A 102 -9.58 -4.53 -6.79
CA LYS A 102 -9.84 -4.87 -5.38
C LYS A 102 -11.03 -4.10 -4.80
N ASN A 103 -11.81 -4.78 -3.98
CA ASN A 103 -12.82 -4.16 -3.13
C ASN A 103 -12.17 -3.71 -1.82
N GLY A 104 -12.66 -2.59 -1.26
CA GLY A 104 -12.42 -2.32 0.15
C GLY A 104 -13.20 -3.33 0.99
N ILE A 105 -12.60 -3.87 2.04
CA ILE A 105 -13.24 -4.79 2.98
C ILE A 105 -13.03 -4.31 4.41
N PHE A 106 -14.05 -4.43 5.25
CA PHE A 106 -13.95 -4.16 6.69
C PHE A 106 -14.84 -5.08 7.50
N THR A 107 -14.49 -5.29 8.76
CA THR A 107 -15.33 -6.03 9.71
C THR A 107 -15.86 -5.09 10.78
N LEU A 108 -17.17 -5.01 10.91
CA LEU A 108 -17.87 -4.30 11.98
C LEU A 108 -18.13 -5.27 13.13
N VAL A 109 -17.76 -4.89 14.35
CA VAL A 109 -18.07 -5.66 15.56
C VAL A 109 -18.76 -4.79 16.59
N ASP A 110 -19.64 -5.40 17.39
CA ASP A 110 -20.12 -4.81 18.63
C ASP A 110 -19.14 -5.17 19.76
N LYS A 111 -18.56 -4.15 20.40
CA LYS A 111 -17.78 -4.28 21.62
C LYS A 111 -18.51 -3.58 22.74
N ASP A 112 -19.19 -4.37 23.57
CA ASP A 112 -19.90 -3.90 24.77
C ASP A 112 -20.91 -2.77 24.49
N GLY A 113 -21.68 -2.89 23.41
CA GLY A 113 -22.68 -1.92 22.96
C GLY A 113 -22.12 -0.78 22.11
N THR A 114 -20.83 -0.83 21.74
CA THR A 114 -20.18 0.14 20.87
C THR A 114 -19.76 -0.53 19.57
N LEU A 115 -20.28 -0.06 18.45
CA LEU A 115 -19.84 -0.52 17.13
C LEU A 115 -18.42 -0.02 16.85
N VAL A 116 -17.57 -0.94 16.36
CA VAL A 116 -16.18 -0.68 16.01
C VAL A 116 -15.89 -1.30 14.66
N VAL A 117 -15.39 -0.51 13.72
CA VAL A 117 -14.75 -1.03 12.52
C VAL A 117 -13.40 -1.59 12.93
N LEU A 118 -13.24 -2.90 12.83
CA LEU A 118 -11.93 -3.53 12.83
C LEU A 118 -11.23 -3.07 11.56
N GLN A 119 -10.34 -2.10 11.71
CA GLN A 119 -9.19 -2.06 10.83
C GLN A 119 -8.42 -3.33 11.14
N GLU A 120 -8.11 -4.13 10.12
CA GLU A 120 -6.89 -4.91 10.26
C GLU A 120 -5.84 -3.83 10.57
N LYS A 121 -5.31 -3.86 11.79
CA LYS A 121 -3.94 -3.40 11.92
C LYS A 121 -3.25 -4.31 10.91
N VAL A 122 -2.92 -3.75 9.74
CA VAL A 122 -1.74 -4.20 9.04
C VAL A 122 -0.68 -4.02 10.10
N GLU A 123 -0.44 -5.08 10.88
CA GLU A 123 0.70 -5.12 11.75
C GLU A 123 1.82 -4.83 10.78
N LYS A 124 2.48 -3.68 10.97
CA LYS A 124 3.67 -3.38 10.19
C LYS A 124 4.47 -4.67 10.23
N PRO A 125 4.82 -5.24 9.05
CA PRO A 125 5.52 -6.50 9.02
C PRO A 125 6.64 -6.44 10.04
N ALA A 126 6.83 -7.51 10.81
CA ALA A 126 7.89 -7.54 11.81
C ALA A 126 9.23 -7.49 11.07
N LEU A 127 9.72 -6.27 10.82
CA LEU A 127 10.89 -6.02 10.01
C LEU A 127 12.14 -6.25 10.86
N ARG A 128 13.06 -7.06 10.34
CA ARG A 128 14.43 -7.08 10.80
C ARG A 128 15.22 -6.04 10.00
N ILE A 129 15.56 -4.92 10.63
CA ILE A 129 16.29 -3.83 9.97
C ILE A 129 17.72 -4.27 9.64
N ASN A 130 18.19 -3.93 8.44
CA ASN A 130 19.58 -4.12 8.05
C ASN A 130 20.42 -2.89 8.40
N GLU A 131 21.21 -2.99 9.46
CA GLU A 131 22.13 -1.92 9.88
C GLU A 131 23.31 -1.74 8.93
N ASN A 132 23.54 -2.69 8.01
CA ASN A 132 24.63 -2.66 7.03
C ASN A 132 24.14 -2.34 5.62
N PHE A 133 22.95 -1.73 5.49
CA PHE A 133 22.42 -1.31 4.18
C PHE A 133 23.40 -0.36 3.46
N ASP A 134 23.84 -0.76 2.27
CA ASP A 134 24.63 0.07 1.37
C ASP A 134 23.71 0.76 0.35
N PRO A 135 23.57 2.10 0.40
CA PRO A 135 22.75 2.85 -0.56
C PRO A 135 23.35 2.89 -1.97
N GLU A 136 24.62 2.53 -2.17
CA GLU A 136 25.19 2.41 -3.53
C GLU A 136 24.72 1.15 -4.26
N MET A 137 24.13 0.21 -3.52
CA MET A 137 23.59 -1.04 -4.03
C MET A 137 22.06 -0.99 -4.18
N MET A 138 21.37 0.05 -3.68
CA MET A 138 19.95 0.29 -3.96
C MET A 138 19.66 1.79 -3.91
N PHE A 139 19.31 2.36 -5.07
CA PHE A 139 19.11 3.79 -5.22
C PHE A 139 18.05 4.11 -6.28
N VAL A 140 17.63 5.38 -6.34
CA VAL A 140 16.83 5.89 -7.46
C VAL A 140 17.75 6.62 -8.41
N ASP A 141 17.73 6.28 -9.69
CA ASP A 141 18.57 6.92 -10.71
C ASP A 141 18.07 8.32 -11.11
N GLU A 142 18.74 8.96 -12.08
CA GLU A 142 18.39 10.30 -12.55
C GLU A 142 17.04 10.35 -13.31
N GLU A 143 16.58 9.22 -13.84
CA GLU A 143 15.32 9.10 -14.59
C GLU A 143 14.13 8.73 -13.68
N GLY A 144 14.40 8.31 -12.43
CA GLY A 144 13.39 7.97 -11.44
C GLY A 144 13.15 6.48 -11.28
N TYR A 145 13.97 5.62 -11.88
CA TYR A 145 13.88 4.17 -11.70
C TYR A 145 14.58 3.73 -10.42
N VAL A 146 14.01 2.74 -9.75
CA VAL A 146 14.64 2.06 -8.62
C VAL A 146 15.66 1.07 -9.17
N VAL A 147 16.93 1.32 -8.89
CA VAL A 147 18.04 0.44 -9.24
C VAL A 147 18.39 -0.42 -8.03
N ILE A 148 18.43 -1.74 -8.20
CA ILE A 148 18.85 -2.69 -7.17
C ILE A 148 20.01 -3.51 -7.72
N ARG A 149 21.14 -3.49 -7.03
CA ARG A 149 22.32 -4.27 -7.33
C ARG A 149 22.45 -5.45 -6.38
N PHE A 150 22.88 -6.57 -6.92
CA PHE A 150 23.00 -7.83 -6.23
C PHE A 150 24.37 -8.46 -6.50
N LYS A 151 25.14 -8.65 -5.43
CA LYS A 151 26.41 -9.36 -5.51
C LYS A 151 26.17 -10.85 -5.25
N TYR A 152 26.56 -11.69 -6.21
CA TYR A 152 26.50 -13.14 -6.11
C TYR A 152 27.90 -13.73 -6.31
N ASP A 153 28.42 -14.41 -5.29
CA ASP A 153 29.75 -15.03 -5.33
C ASP A 153 29.75 -16.43 -6.00
N GLY A 154 28.57 -16.95 -6.35
CA GLY A 154 28.41 -18.22 -7.05
C GLY A 154 28.49 -18.09 -8.57
N GLN A 155 28.29 -19.21 -9.28
CA GLN A 155 28.16 -19.21 -10.74
C GLN A 155 26.71 -18.97 -11.15
N ALA A 156 26.46 -17.91 -11.90
CA ALA A 156 25.16 -17.58 -12.48
C ALA A 156 25.28 -17.47 -13.99
N ASP A 157 24.44 -18.20 -14.73
CA ASP A 157 24.26 -17.99 -16.17
C ASP A 157 23.35 -16.78 -16.43
N TYR A 158 22.35 -16.59 -15.56
CA TYR A 158 21.48 -15.41 -15.52
C TYR A 158 20.85 -15.24 -14.14
N VAL A 159 20.42 -14.02 -13.85
CA VAL A 159 19.70 -13.66 -12.62
C VAL A 159 18.43 -12.90 -13.00
N THR A 160 17.32 -13.21 -12.34
CA THR A 160 16.09 -12.42 -12.39
C THR A 160 15.75 -11.88 -11.00
N ILE A 161 14.84 -10.92 -10.93
CA ILE A 161 14.27 -10.43 -9.66
C ILE A 161 12.77 -10.71 -9.64
N ALA A 162 12.29 -11.23 -8.51
CA ALA A 162 10.88 -11.54 -8.29
C ALA A 162 10.42 -10.90 -6.98
N GLY A 163 9.25 -10.26 -7.00
CA GLY A 163 8.73 -9.56 -5.84
C GLY A 163 7.26 -9.19 -5.98
N SER A 164 6.76 -8.41 -5.02
CA SER A 164 5.36 -7.97 -5.03
C SER A 164 5.00 -7.15 -6.27
N PHE A 165 5.97 -6.47 -6.90
CA PHE A 165 5.79 -5.65 -8.10
C PHE A 165 5.54 -6.45 -9.39
N ASN A 166 5.90 -7.72 -9.44
CA ASN A 166 5.66 -8.61 -10.58
C ASN A 166 4.96 -9.91 -10.18
N ASN A 167 4.22 -9.88 -9.07
CA ASN A 167 3.50 -11.04 -8.53
C ASN A 167 4.40 -12.29 -8.33
N TRP A 168 5.65 -12.07 -7.93
CA TRP A 168 6.65 -13.11 -7.69
C TRP A 168 6.96 -13.98 -8.92
N ASP A 169 6.79 -13.46 -10.14
CA ASP A 169 7.19 -14.17 -11.35
C ASP A 169 8.72 -14.22 -11.46
N ALA A 170 9.28 -15.42 -11.31
CA ALA A 170 10.70 -15.70 -11.35
C ALA A 170 11.35 -15.58 -12.74
N GLN A 171 10.58 -15.33 -13.79
CA GLN A 171 11.08 -15.31 -15.18
C GLN A 171 10.86 -13.96 -15.87
N ASP A 172 10.17 -13.02 -15.22
CA ASP A 172 9.68 -11.81 -15.86
C ASP A 172 10.76 -10.72 -15.99
N ILE A 173 11.46 -10.41 -14.90
CA ILE A 173 12.41 -9.28 -14.86
C ILE A 173 13.84 -9.80 -14.74
N GLU A 174 14.56 -9.78 -15.86
CA GLU A 174 15.98 -10.14 -15.95
C GLU A 174 16.89 -9.03 -15.39
N CYS A 175 17.93 -9.43 -14.68
CA CYS A 175 18.99 -8.55 -14.19
C CYS A 175 20.19 -8.58 -15.16
N TYR A 176 20.89 -7.48 -15.28
CA TYR A 176 22.07 -7.35 -16.14
C TYR A 176 23.35 -7.45 -15.32
N GLU A 177 24.29 -8.30 -15.72
CA GLU A 177 25.62 -8.35 -15.10
C GLU A 177 26.43 -7.11 -15.52
N ILE A 178 26.80 -6.27 -14.54
CA ILE A 178 27.52 -5.00 -14.75
C ILE A 178 28.99 -5.07 -14.36
N ASP A 179 29.37 -6.04 -13.53
CA ASP A 179 30.74 -6.40 -13.16
C ASP A 179 30.74 -7.87 -12.69
N ASP A 180 31.92 -8.48 -12.48
CA ASP A 180 32.07 -9.89 -12.09
C ASP A 180 31.17 -10.27 -10.89
N GLY A 181 30.09 -11.01 -11.14
CA GLY A 181 29.11 -11.41 -10.14
C GLY A 181 28.24 -10.27 -9.56
N LEU A 182 28.24 -9.09 -10.16
CA LEU A 182 27.41 -7.95 -9.78
C LEU A 182 26.29 -7.75 -10.81
N TRP A 183 25.06 -8.01 -10.38
CA TRP A 183 23.85 -7.97 -11.21
C TRP A 183 23.01 -6.74 -10.87
N GLU A 184 22.38 -6.10 -11.86
CA GLU A 184 21.58 -4.89 -11.70
C GLU A 184 20.17 -5.08 -12.26
N ALA A 185 19.16 -4.77 -11.44
CA ALA A 185 17.77 -4.64 -11.85
C ALA A 185 17.36 -3.16 -11.86
N VAL A 186 16.58 -2.76 -12.87
CA VAL A 186 16.04 -1.40 -13.01
C VAL A 186 14.51 -1.50 -13.05
N LEU A 187 13.85 -0.90 -12.06
CA LEU A 187 12.42 -1.07 -11.83
C LEU A 187 11.69 0.29 -11.85
N GLU A 188 10.55 0.35 -12.53
CA GLU A 188 9.61 1.46 -12.44
C GLU A 188 8.62 1.18 -11.30
N LEU A 189 8.81 1.84 -10.15
CA LEU A 189 8.02 1.61 -8.94
C LEU A 189 7.39 2.91 -8.43
N ASP A 190 6.11 2.84 -8.09
CA ASP A 190 5.40 3.89 -7.38
C ASP A 190 5.79 3.93 -5.87
N GLU A 191 5.34 4.96 -5.16
CA GLU A 191 5.49 5.01 -3.70
C GLU A 191 4.75 3.82 -3.05
N GLY A 192 5.45 3.06 -2.21
CA GLY A 192 4.91 1.81 -1.69
C GLY A 192 5.91 1.01 -0.86
N GLN A 193 5.46 -0.18 -0.44
CA GLN A 193 6.26 -1.16 0.29
C GLN A 193 6.41 -2.40 -0.60
N TYR A 194 7.64 -2.90 -0.71
CA TYR A 194 7.97 -3.96 -1.64
C TYR A 194 8.73 -5.07 -0.93
N GLN A 195 8.41 -6.30 -1.32
CA GLN A 195 9.15 -7.50 -0.94
C GLN A 195 9.71 -8.16 -2.19
N TYR A 196 10.91 -8.75 -2.09
CA TYR A 196 11.57 -9.36 -3.24
C TYR A 196 12.61 -10.42 -2.85
N LYS A 197 13.02 -11.20 -3.84
CA LYS A 197 14.21 -12.05 -3.87
C LYS A 197 14.82 -12.03 -5.28
N PHE A 198 16.09 -12.39 -5.39
CA PHE A 198 16.71 -12.71 -6.68
C PHE A 198 16.52 -14.19 -6.99
N VAL A 199 16.41 -14.55 -8.26
CA VAL A 199 16.34 -15.94 -8.71
C VAL A 199 17.50 -16.21 -9.67
N VAL A 200 18.46 -17.00 -9.20
CA VAL A 200 19.64 -17.41 -9.97
C VAL A 200 19.29 -18.66 -10.79
N ASN A 201 19.60 -18.63 -12.09
CA ASN A 201 19.37 -19.74 -13.02
C ASN A 201 17.93 -20.30 -12.96
N GLY A 202 16.95 -19.42 -12.71
CA GLY A 202 15.51 -19.73 -12.68
C GLY A 202 15.04 -20.68 -11.57
N SER A 203 15.90 -21.07 -10.63
CA SER A 203 15.55 -22.08 -9.63
C SER A 203 16.07 -21.80 -8.22
N GLU A 204 17.17 -21.05 -8.09
CA GLU A 204 17.75 -20.72 -6.79
C GLU A 204 17.25 -19.36 -6.32
N TRP A 205 16.40 -19.35 -5.31
CA TRP A 205 15.86 -18.14 -4.70
C TRP A 205 16.83 -17.62 -3.63
N VAL A 206 17.44 -16.46 -3.89
CA VAL A 206 18.45 -15.85 -3.04
C VAL A 206 17.89 -14.56 -2.43
N VAL A 207 18.05 -14.43 -1.12
CA VAL A 207 17.72 -13.20 -0.40
C VAL A 207 18.87 -12.22 -0.58
N ASP A 208 18.57 -10.98 -0.95
CA ASP A 208 19.59 -9.93 -1.01
C ASP A 208 20.05 -9.55 0.40
N GLU A 209 21.30 -9.85 0.74
CA GLU A 209 21.91 -9.46 2.01
C GLU A 209 22.01 -7.93 2.19
N ASN A 210 21.92 -7.16 1.09
CA ASN A 210 21.87 -5.71 1.12
C ASN A 210 20.45 -5.15 1.24
N ALA A 211 19.38 -5.95 1.35
CA ALA A 211 18.04 -5.40 1.50
C ALA A 211 17.94 -4.46 2.72
N PRO A 212 17.27 -3.28 2.63
CA PRO A 212 17.15 -2.33 3.74
C PRO A 212 16.54 -2.93 5.02
N ALA A 213 15.61 -3.86 4.86
CA ALA A 213 15.11 -4.72 5.92
C ALA A 213 14.74 -6.10 5.37
N PHE A 214 14.38 -6.99 6.28
CA PHE A 214 13.92 -8.33 5.99
C PHE A 214 12.58 -8.60 6.67
N VAL A 215 11.75 -9.43 6.05
CA VAL A 215 10.44 -9.86 6.57
C VAL A 215 10.27 -11.35 6.34
N ASP A 216 9.59 -12.04 7.28
CA ASP A 216 9.26 -13.47 7.15
C ASP A 216 8.52 -13.76 5.83
N ASP A 217 8.94 -14.80 5.13
CA ASP A 217 8.36 -15.19 3.83
C ASP A 217 7.18 -16.15 3.95
N GLY A 218 6.82 -16.58 5.16
CA GLY A 218 5.76 -17.56 5.44
C GLY A 218 6.18 -19.02 5.25
N PHE A 219 7.41 -19.29 4.82
CA PHE A 219 7.94 -20.63 4.54
C PHE A 219 9.18 -20.97 5.39
N GLY A 220 9.47 -20.15 6.41
CA GLY A 220 10.61 -20.30 7.31
C GLY A 220 11.90 -19.65 6.79
N GLY A 221 11.81 -18.84 5.73
CA GLY A 221 12.86 -17.94 5.27
C GLY A 221 12.45 -16.47 5.41
N GLU A 222 13.17 -15.60 4.72
CA GLU A 222 12.89 -14.15 4.68
C GLU A 222 12.86 -13.65 3.23
N ASN A 223 12.14 -12.56 3.00
CA ASN A 223 12.20 -11.72 1.81
C ASN A 223 13.02 -10.47 2.11
N GLY A 224 13.70 -9.94 1.09
CA GLY A 224 14.19 -8.56 1.14
C GLY A 224 13.00 -7.60 1.16
N TYR A 225 13.07 -6.54 1.96
CA TYR A 225 12.03 -5.53 2.10
C TYR A 225 12.62 -4.13 1.89
N PHE A 226 11.90 -3.31 1.12
CA PHE A 226 12.21 -1.89 0.96
C PHE A 226 10.94 -1.07 0.76
N GLU A 227 11.07 0.23 0.94
CA GLU A 227 10.04 1.22 0.69
C GLU A 227 10.51 2.19 -0.39
N VAL A 228 9.57 2.57 -1.25
CA VAL A 228 9.72 3.67 -2.19
C VAL A 228 8.87 4.82 -1.66
N PHE A 229 9.44 6.01 -1.51
CA PHE A 229 8.75 7.16 -0.93
C PHE A 229 9.29 8.47 -1.49
N LYS A 230 8.49 9.54 -1.44
CA LYS A 230 8.98 10.87 -1.79
C LYS A 230 9.58 11.60 -0.59
N GLU A 231 10.75 12.19 -0.81
CA GLU A 231 11.36 13.17 0.07
C GLU A 231 11.67 14.44 -0.72
N ASN A 232 11.13 15.58 -0.28
CA ASN A 232 11.28 16.87 -0.98
C ASN A 232 10.90 16.83 -2.48
N GLY A 233 9.89 16.02 -2.83
CA GLY A 233 9.39 15.87 -4.21
C GLY A 233 10.23 14.95 -5.10
N LYS A 234 11.31 14.35 -4.58
CA LYS A 234 12.11 13.34 -5.27
C LYS A 234 11.76 11.94 -4.76
N LEU A 235 11.73 10.97 -5.67
CA LEU A 235 11.56 9.56 -5.31
C LEU A 235 12.84 9.06 -4.65
N MET A 236 12.68 8.30 -3.57
CA MET A 236 13.74 7.70 -2.77
C MET A 236 13.41 6.23 -2.53
N VAL A 237 14.44 5.43 -2.26
CA VAL A 237 14.31 4.01 -1.92
C VAL A 237 15.08 3.71 -0.64
N GLY A 238 14.53 2.84 0.22
CA GLY A 238 15.15 2.44 1.48
C GLY A 238 14.11 2.12 2.55
N LEU A 239 14.26 2.65 3.76
CA LEU A 239 13.22 2.64 4.79
C LEU A 239 12.85 4.07 5.16
N LYS A 240 11.56 4.39 5.16
CA LYS A 240 11.09 5.70 5.61
C LYS A 240 11.25 5.78 7.13
N LYS A 241 12.17 6.63 7.58
CA LYS A 241 12.42 6.91 9.00
C LYS A 241 11.29 7.72 9.63
#